data_AF-A0A7G5ZFF8-F1
#
_entry.id   AF-A0A7G5ZFF8-F1
#
_cell.length_a   1.000
_cell.length_b   1.000
_cell.length_c   1.000
_cell.angle_alpha   90.00
_cell.angle_beta   90.00
_cell.angle_gamma   90.00
#
_symmetry.space_group_name_H-M   'P 1'
#
loop_
_entity.id
_entity.type
_entity.pdbx_description
1 polymer ?
#
loop_
_entity_poly.entity_id
_entity_poly.type
_entity_poly.pdbx_seq_one_letter_code
_entity_poly.pdbx_strand_id
1 'polypeptide(L)'
;MRNVFLLAAIAAALGGCGQALFDDGIKTAVRGRLKDPDSAKWGEIIQYKNFACIKYNAKNSYGGYGGSSWAVLERNGDSWDVRHIDRESCDESHLAHLAEPINAPAKKAVLEAVLAAFKKKQLIDASITDESMLPHGPCRTLIGSLRSYANAAIDADNKEERANWKSRFDAEFKKIDSMKCS
;
A
#
# COMPACT_ATOMS: atom_id res chain seq x y z
N MET A 1 -8.85 -22.95 49.52
CA MET A 1 -9.27 -21.81 48.68
C MET A 1 -8.26 -20.69 48.82
N ARG A 2 -7.08 -20.87 48.23
CA ARG A 2 -5.94 -19.94 48.28
C ARG A 2 -5.33 -20.03 46.89
N ASN A 3 -5.08 -18.88 46.25
CA ASN A 3 -4.35 -18.74 44.97
C ASN A 3 -5.18 -18.53 43.68
N VAL A 4 -6.48 -18.22 43.75
CA VAL A 4 -7.22 -17.65 42.59
C VAL A 4 -6.77 -16.20 42.28
N PHE A 5 -6.03 -15.56 43.19
CA PHE A 5 -5.53 -14.19 43.04
C PHE A 5 -4.28 -14.04 42.16
N LEU A 6 -3.63 -15.13 41.71
CA LEU A 6 -2.40 -15.03 40.89
C LEU A 6 -2.66 -15.01 39.38
N LEU A 7 -3.85 -15.42 38.91
CA LEU A 7 -4.17 -15.45 37.48
C LEU A 7 -4.76 -14.13 36.95
N ALA A 8 -5.21 -13.23 37.83
CA ALA A 8 -5.75 -11.94 37.44
C ALA A 8 -4.67 -10.88 37.11
N ALA A 9 -3.42 -11.06 37.59
CA ALA A 9 -2.34 -10.10 37.36
C ALA A 9 -1.65 -10.23 35.99
N ILE A 10 -1.73 -11.40 35.35
CA ILE A 10 -1.08 -11.65 34.04
C ILE A 10 -2.00 -11.21 32.87
N ALA A 11 -3.32 -11.23 33.05
CA ALA A 11 -4.27 -10.82 32.02
C ALA A 11 -4.32 -9.30 31.77
N ALA A 12 -3.86 -8.47 32.72
CA ALA A 12 -3.83 -7.02 32.59
C ALA A 12 -2.62 -6.48 31.80
N ALA A 13 -1.60 -7.31 31.55
CA ALA A 13 -0.37 -6.89 30.86
C ALA A 13 -0.43 -7.05 29.32
N LEU A 14 -1.48 -7.67 28.77
CA LEU A 14 -1.58 -8.00 27.34
C LEU A 14 -2.54 -7.10 26.54
N GLY A 15 -3.23 -6.16 27.19
CA GLY A 15 -4.28 -5.34 26.56
C GLY A 15 -3.89 -3.90 26.17
N GLY A 16 -2.64 -3.48 26.39
CA GLY A 16 -2.30 -2.04 26.45
C GLY A 16 -1.16 -1.53 25.55
N CYS A 17 -0.58 -2.34 24.68
CA CYS A 17 0.61 -1.94 23.91
C CYS A 17 0.38 -2.08 22.40
N GLY A 18 -0.28 -1.09 21.80
CA GLY A 18 -0.45 -1.07 20.34
C GLY A 18 -0.78 0.28 19.72
N GLN A 19 -1.13 1.30 20.51
CA GLN A 19 -1.46 2.63 19.98
C GLN A 19 -0.46 3.69 20.43
N ALA A 20 -0.05 3.66 21.70
CA ALA A 20 0.90 4.62 22.26
C ALA A 20 2.30 4.58 21.60
N LEU A 21 2.81 3.38 21.27
CA LEU A 21 4.12 3.22 20.62
C LEU A 21 4.13 3.68 19.15
N PHE A 22 2.96 3.63 18.48
CA PHE A 22 2.86 3.96 17.05
C PHE A 22 2.73 5.47 16.83
N ASP A 23 1.94 6.16 17.66
CA ASP A 23 1.83 7.61 17.65
C ASP A 23 3.20 8.27 17.88
N ASP A 24 4.04 7.67 18.71
CA ASP A 24 5.38 8.18 19.00
C ASP A 24 6.32 8.07 17.80
N GLY A 25 6.22 7.02 16.98
CA GLY A 25 6.99 6.89 15.75
C GLY A 25 6.69 8.00 14.75
N ILE A 26 5.40 8.29 14.53
CA ILE A 26 4.93 9.36 13.63
C ILE A 26 5.41 10.73 14.14
N LYS A 27 5.21 11.02 15.43
CA LYS A 27 5.64 12.29 16.05
C LYS A 27 7.16 12.45 15.96
N THR A 28 7.92 11.38 16.17
CA THR A 28 9.39 11.39 16.09
C THR A 28 9.86 11.71 14.67
N ALA A 29 9.26 11.09 13.65
CA ALA A 29 9.57 11.38 12.26
C ALA A 29 9.31 12.85 11.90
N VAL A 30 8.17 13.42 12.34
CA VAL A 30 7.86 14.83 12.10
C VAL A 30 8.82 15.75 12.87
N ARG A 31 9.13 15.47 14.13
CA ARG A 31 10.12 16.25 14.93
C ARG A 31 11.44 16.44 14.20
N GLY A 32 11.94 15.38 13.55
CA GLY A 32 13.17 15.43 12.77
C GLY A 32 13.16 16.40 11.58
N ARG A 33 11.99 16.94 11.21
CA ARG A 33 11.82 17.92 10.13
C ARG A 33 11.49 19.34 10.61
N LEU A 34 11.22 19.54 11.90
CA LEU A 34 10.83 20.84 12.46
C LEU A 34 12.05 21.73 12.77
N LYS A 35 11.83 23.05 12.76
CA LYS A 35 12.86 24.04 13.16
C LYS A 35 13.09 24.07 14.66
N ASP A 36 12.02 23.92 15.44
CA ASP A 36 12.03 23.78 16.89
C ASP A 36 11.22 22.52 17.26
N PRO A 37 11.87 21.34 17.31
CA PRO A 37 11.20 20.07 17.55
C PRO A 37 10.52 19.97 18.92
N ASP A 38 11.05 20.66 19.93
CA ASP A 38 10.56 20.61 21.31
C ASP A 38 9.29 21.45 21.49
N SER A 39 9.09 22.46 20.64
CA SER A 39 7.88 23.27 20.61
C SER A 39 6.66 22.59 19.95
N ALA A 40 6.84 21.38 19.39
CA ALA A 40 5.82 20.72 18.59
C ALA A 40 4.57 20.39 19.41
N LYS A 41 3.43 20.89 18.92
CA LYS A 41 2.09 20.57 19.42
C LYS A 41 1.39 19.68 18.40
N TRP A 42 0.82 18.59 18.88
CA TRP A 42 0.19 17.57 18.04
C TRP A 42 -1.32 17.70 18.08
N GLY A 43 -1.94 17.60 16.92
CA GLY A 43 -3.39 17.52 16.76
C GLY A 43 -3.80 16.12 16.31
N GLU A 44 -4.79 16.08 15.42
CA GLU A 44 -5.34 14.87 14.84
C GLU A 44 -4.31 14.03 14.07
N ILE A 45 -4.45 12.71 14.17
CA ILE A 45 -3.71 11.73 13.38
C ILE A 45 -4.74 10.95 12.55
N ILE A 46 -4.57 10.92 11.23
CA ILE A 46 -5.38 10.15 10.28
C ILE A 46 -4.47 9.08 9.68
N GLN A 47 -4.93 7.85 9.56
CA GLN A 47 -4.12 6.74 9.04
C GLN A 47 -4.88 5.96 7.97
N TYR A 48 -4.16 5.54 6.93
CA TYR A 48 -4.69 4.66 5.91
C TYR A 48 -3.56 3.79 5.33
N LYS A 49 -3.66 2.46 5.50
CA LYS A 49 -2.64 1.48 5.11
C LYS A 49 -1.25 1.86 5.64
N ASN A 50 -0.25 2.03 4.76
CA ASN A 50 1.11 2.39 5.10
C ASN A 50 1.33 3.92 5.14
N PHE A 51 0.26 4.73 5.11
CA PHE A 51 0.37 6.18 5.18
C PHE A 51 -0.31 6.74 6.42
N ALA A 52 0.21 7.86 6.90
CA ALA A 52 -0.36 8.61 8.00
C ALA A 52 -0.29 10.10 7.73
N CYS A 53 -1.25 10.83 8.27
CA CYS A 53 -1.24 12.26 8.39
C CYS A 53 -1.27 12.66 9.85
N ILE A 54 -0.50 13.68 10.21
CA ILE A 54 -0.53 14.26 11.55
C ILE A 54 -0.60 15.77 11.44
N LYS A 55 -1.58 16.35 12.12
CA LYS A 55 -1.68 17.79 12.29
C LYS A 55 -0.68 18.22 13.36
N TYR A 56 0.12 19.24 13.09
CA TYR A 56 1.09 19.78 14.03
C TYR A 56 1.11 21.31 13.99
N ASN A 57 1.65 21.92 15.05
CA ASN A 57 2.02 23.33 15.08
C ASN A 57 3.35 23.45 15.85
N ALA A 58 4.32 24.15 15.30
CA ALA A 58 5.64 24.31 15.90
C ALA A 58 6.15 25.73 15.69
N LYS A 59 7.13 26.15 16.50
CA LYS A 59 7.77 27.44 16.33
C LYS A 59 8.63 27.45 15.05
N ASN A 60 8.60 28.59 14.36
CA ASN A 60 9.50 28.88 13.25
C ASN A 60 10.88 29.33 13.74
N SER A 61 11.77 29.68 12.80
CA SER A 61 13.12 30.18 13.12
C SER A 61 13.16 31.47 13.94
N TYR A 62 12.06 32.22 13.98
CA TYR A 62 11.92 33.46 14.76
C TYR A 62 11.25 33.21 16.12
N GLY A 63 10.98 31.96 16.49
CA GLY A 63 10.41 31.58 17.79
C GLY A 63 8.89 31.74 17.90
N GLY A 64 8.21 32.14 16.82
CA GLY A 64 6.76 32.31 16.77
C GLY A 64 6.02 31.11 16.19
N TYR A 65 4.76 30.90 16.59
CA TYR A 65 3.88 29.90 15.98
C TYR A 65 3.17 30.50 14.75
N GLY A 66 3.26 29.80 13.61
CA GLY A 66 2.68 30.26 12.34
C GLY A 66 1.26 29.75 12.06
N GLY A 67 0.75 28.84 12.89
CA GLY A 67 -0.52 28.13 12.64
C GLY A 67 -0.30 26.63 12.54
N SER A 68 -1.39 25.87 12.50
CA SER A 68 -1.32 24.42 12.36
C SER A 68 -1.20 23.99 10.90
N SER A 69 -0.37 23.00 10.62
CA SER A 69 -0.20 22.37 9.32
C SER A 69 -0.28 20.84 9.43
N TRP A 70 -0.32 20.16 8.29
CA TRP A 70 -0.31 18.70 8.21
C TRP A 70 1.01 18.19 7.67
N ALA A 71 1.50 17.10 8.26
CA ALA A 71 2.58 16.29 7.70
C ALA A 71 2.00 14.98 7.16
N VAL A 72 2.47 14.54 6.00
CA VAL A 72 2.14 13.26 5.37
C VAL A 72 3.35 12.35 5.51
N LEU A 73 3.13 11.14 6.01
CA LEU A 73 4.15 10.14 6.28
C LEU A 73 3.83 8.84 5.57
N GLU A 74 4.88 8.10 5.24
CA GLU A 74 4.80 6.72 4.77
C GLU A 74 5.62 5.81 5.69
N ARG A 75 5.10 4.61 5.92
CA ARG A 75 5.74 3.57 6.70
C ARG A 75 6.66 2.75 5.81
N ASN A 76 7.95 2.76 6.14
CA ASN A 76 8.99 1.95 5.51
C ASN A 76 9.51 0.94 6.53
N GLY A 77 8.97 -0.28 6.51
CA GLY A 77 9.25 -1.30 7.51
C GLY A 77 8.79 -0.87 8.91
N ASP A 78 9.73 -0.71 9.83
CA ASP A 78 9.48 -0.32 11.22
C ASP A 78 9.60 1.19 11.47
N SER A 79 9.97 1.99 10.46
CA SER A 79 10.11 3.44 10.57
C SER A 79 9.07 4.21 9.77
N TRP A 80 8.82 5.45 10.20
CA TRP A 80 8.01 6.43 9.48
C TRP A 80 8.89 7.47 8.81
N ASP A 81 8.64 7.73 7.54
CA ASP A 81 9.33 8.77 6.76
C ASP A 81 8.37 9.87 6.35
N VAL A 82 8.78 11.13 6.57
CA VAL A 82 8.00 12.30 6.16
C VAL A 82 8.12 12.48 4.64
N ARG A 83 7.00 12.31 3.94
CA ARG A 83 6.85 12.56 2.49
C ARG A 83 6.61 14.03 2.20
N HIS A 84 5.70 14.64 2.96
CA HIS A 84 5.35 16.07 2.84
C HIS A 84 5.18 16.70 4.21
N ILE A 85 5.55 17.98 4.31
CA ILE A 85 5.38 18.82 5.50
C ILE A 85 4.70 20.13 5.08
N ASP A 86 4.12 20.86 6.04
CA ASP A 86 3.47 22.15 5.82
C ASP A 86 2.26 22.10 4.85
N ARG A 87 1.49 21.00 4.85
CA ARG A 87 0.25 20.89 4.06
C ARG A 87 -0.91 21.61 4.75
N GLU A 88 -1.79 22.24 3.97
CA GLU A 88 -2.99 22.90 4.48
C GLU A 88 -4.05 21.91 4.97
N SER A 89 -4.17 20.77 4.29
CA SER A 89 -5.13 19.72 4.61
C SER A 89 -4.54 18.33 4.39
N CYS A 90 -5.11 17.38 5.13
CA CYS A 90 -5.01 15.96 4.83
C CYS A 90 -6.26 15.26 5.34
N ASP A 91 -6.76 14.31 4.56
CA ASP A 91 -7.89 13.46 4.90
C ASP A 91 -7.62 12.02 4.43
N GLU A 92 -8.53 11.11 4.78
CA GLU A 92 -8.41 9.70 4.41
C GLU A 92 -8.41 9.49 2.89
N SER A 93 -9.18 10.28 2.12
CA SER A 93 -9.23 10.19 0.65
C SER A 93 -7.87 10.50 0.02
N HIS A 94 -7.18 11.51 0.52
CA HIS A 94 -5.83 11.84 0.10
C HIS A 94 -4.86 10.69 0.40
N LEU A 95 -4.93 10.09 1.60
CA LEU A 95 -4.09 8.94 1.94
C LEU A 95 -4.44 7.70 1.10
N ALA A 96 -5.71 7.50 0.78
CA ALA A 96 -6.15 6.40 -0.07
C ALA A 96 -5.53 6.49 -1.46
N HIS A 97 -5.49 7.68 -2.06
CA HIS A 97 -4.81 7.91 -3.34
C HIS A 97 -3.30 7.67 -3.28
N LEU A 98 -2.64 8.02 -2.18
CA LEU A 98 -1.21 7.74 -1.99
C LEU A 98 -0.92 6.25 -1.80
N ALA A 99 -1.86 5.54 -1.17
CA ALA A 99 -1.75 4.11 -0.89
C ALA A 99 -2.28 3.22 -2.03
N GLU A 100 -2.79 3.80 -3.11
CA GLU A 100 -2.90 3.10 -4.37
C GLU A 100 -1.48 2.85 -4.88
N PRO A 101 -1.12 1.59 -5.22
CA PRO A 101 0.16 1.36 -5.87
C PRO A 101 0.28 2.30 -7.07
N ILE A 102 1.39 3.04 -7.22
CA ILE A 102 1.65 3.92 -8.39
C ILE A 102 1.35 3.17 -9.70
N ASN A 103 1.59 1.85 -9.67
CA ASN A 103 1.41 0.93 -10.76
C ASN A 103 0.00 0.32 -10.88
N ALA A 104 -0.94 0.60 -9.98
CA ALA A 104 -2.27 -0.02 -9.96
C ALA A 104 -3.07 0.24 -11.25
N PRO A 105 -3.08 1.45 -11.83
CA PRO A 105 -3.72 1.68 -13.14
C PRO A 105 -3.09 0.82 -14.24
N ALA A 106 -1.75 0.71 -14.27
CA ALA A 106 -1.04 -0.11 -15.24
C ALA A 106 -1.34 -1.61 -15.07
N LYS A 107 -1.36 -2.10 -13.82
CA LYS A 107 -1.69 -3.51 -13.50
C LYS A 107 -3.14 -3.84 -13.87
N LYS A 108 -4.08 -2.90 -13.63
CA LYS A 108 -5.47 -3.05 -14.06
C LYS A 108 -5.59 -3.12 -15.59
N ALA A 109 -4.94 -2.20 -16.30
CA ALA A 109 -4.96 -2.16 -17.76
C ALA A 109 -4.39 -3.45 -18.39
N VAL A 110 -3.36 -4.04 -17.78
CA VAL A 110 -2.82 -5.34 -18.20
C VAL A 110 -3.83 -6.45 -18.04
N LEU A 111 -4.51 -6.55 -16.87
CA LEU A 111 -5.51 -7.60 -16.66
C LEU A 111 -6.63 -7.49 -17.69
N GLU A 112 -7.13 -6.27 -17.94
CA GLU A 112 -8.15 -6.01 -18.97
C GLU A 112 -7.68 -6.43 -20.37
N ALA A 113 -6.44 -6.12 -20.73
CA ALA A 113 -5.86 -6.52 -22.01
C ALA A 113 -5.70 -8.05 -22.15
N VAL A 114 -5.27 -8.72 -21.08
CA VAL A 114 -5.19 -10.19 -21.05
C VAL A 114 -6.56 -10.81 -21.19
N LEU A 115 -7.56 -10.37 -20.42
CA LEU A 115 -8.93 -10.87 -20.53
C LEU A 115 -9.51 -10.62 -21.93
N ALA A 116 -9.26 -9.44 -22.53
CA ALA A 116 -9.68 -9.13 -23.89
C ALA A 116 -9.07 -10.08 -24.93
N ALA A 117 -7.79 -10.46 -24.79
CA ALA A 117 -7.14 -11.42 -25.67
C ALA A 117 -7.80 -12.82 -25.60
N PHE A 118 -8.11 -13.29 -24.38
CA PHE A 118 -8.79 -14.57 -24.19
C PHE A 118 -10.23 -14.53 -24.73
N LYS A 119 -10.98 -13.45 -24.50
CA LYS A 119 -12.33 -13.26 -25.05
C LYS A 119 -12.32 -13.26 -26.57
N LYS A 120 -11.36 -12.57 -27.20
CA LYS A 120 -11.22 -12.53 -28.66
C LYS A 120 -11.01 -13.93 -29.27
N LYS A 121 -10.37 -14.82 -28.52
CA LYS A 121 -10.14 -16.22 -28.90
C LYS A 121 -11.27 -17.15 -28.46
N GLN A 122 -12.36 -16.63 -27.87
CA GLN A 122 -13.49 -17.39 -27.34
C GLN A 122 -13.06 -18.44 -26.29
N LEU A 123 -11.96 -18.18 -25.60
CA LEU A 123 -11.42 -19.04 -24.56
C LEU A 123 -12.16 -18.87 -23.23
N ILE A 124 -12.71 -17.69 -22.99
CA ILE A 124 -13.48 -17.37 -21.78
C ILE A 124 -14.77 -16.63 -22.18
N ASP A 125 -15.77 -16.67 -21.30
CA ASP A 125 -17.04 -15.99 -21.51
C ASP A 125 -16.88 -14.45 -21.52
N ALA A 126 -17.66 -13.77 -22.36
CA ALA A 126 -17.61 -12.32 -22.51
C ALA A 126 -18.00 -11.57 -21.21
N SER A 127 -18.84 -12.18 -20.37
CA SER A 127 -19.29 -11.64 -19.07
C SER A 127 -18.21 -11.62 -18.00
N ILE A 128 -17.09 -12.34 -18.19
CA ILE A 128 -15.99 -12.37 -17.22
C ILE A 128 -15.25 -11.04 -17.26
N THR A 129 -15.47 -10.21 -16.24
CA THR A 129 -14.82 -8.88 -16.10
C THR A 129 -13.67 -8.91 -15.10
N ASP A 130 -13.59 -9.96 -14.28
CA ASP A 130 -12.60 -10.09 -13.22
C ASP A 130 -12.03 -11.52 -13.17
N GLU A 131 -10.79 -11.67 -12.70
CA GLU A 131 -10.12 -12.97 -12.59
C GLU A 131 -10.81 -13.93 -11.61
N SER A 132 -11.46 -13.39 -10.56
CA SER A 132 -12.22 -14.19 -9.59
C SER A 132 -13.40 -14.94 -10.21
N MET A 133 -13.92 -14.44 -11.35
CA MET A 133 -15.01 -15.07 -12.09
C MET A 133 -14.53 -16.21 -13.00
N LEU A 134 -13.22 -16.41 -13.16
CA LEU A 134 -12.69 -17.45 -14.03
C LEU A 134 -12.93 -18.84 -13.41
N PRO A 135 -13.47 -19.79 -14.19
CA PRO A 135 -13.57 -21.17 -13.76
C PRO A 135 -12.18 -21.73 -13.45
N HIS A 136 -12.10 -22.64 -12.48
CA HIS A 136 -10.86 -23.37 -12.24
C HIS A 136 -10.46 -24.15 -13.49
N GLY A 137 -9.17 -24.12 -13.83
CA GLY A 137 -8.67 -24.84 -14.99
C GLY A 137 -7.49 -24.14 -15.66
N PRO A 138 -7.06 -24.66 -16.82
CA PRO A 138 -5.86 -24.21 -17.51
C PRO A 138 -5.86 -22.70 -17.78
N CYS A 139 -7.00 -22.13 -18.17
CA CYS A 139 -7.07 -20.71 -18.56
C CYS A 139 -6.98 -19.76 -17.38
N ARG A 140 -7.54 -20.13 -16.21
CA ARG A 140 -7.29 -19.38 -14.98
C ARG A 140 -5.82 -19.41 -14.58
N THR A 141 -5.17 -20.56 -14.70
CA THR A 141 -3.73 -20.69 -14.42
C THR A 141 -2.89 -19.84 -15.36
N LEU A 142 -3.19 -19.84 -16.67
CA LEU A 142 -2.45 -19.05 -17.64
C LEU A 142 -2.69 -17.54 -17.45
N ILE A 143 -3.95 -17.11 -17.27
CA ILE A 143 -4.26 -15.69 -16.99
C ILE A 143 -3.55 -15.22 -15.73
N GLY A 144 -3.59 -16.03 -14.65
CA GLY A 144 -2.87 -15.72 -13.41
C GLY A 144 -1.36 -15.60 -13.61
N SER A 145 -0.76 -16.47 -14.43
CA SER A 145 0.67 -16.43 -14.77
C SER A 145 1.02 -15.18 -15.58
N LEU A 146 0.23 -14.86 -16.61
CA LEU A 146 0.40 -13.67 -17.44
C LEU A 146 0.30 -12.40 -16.60
N ARG A 147 -0.71 -12.29 -15.72
CA ARG A 147 -0.84 -11.17 -14.80
C ARG A 147 0.37 -11.08 -13.87
N SER A 148 0.83 -12.20 -13.32
CA SER A 148 1.99 -12.23 -12.43
C SER A 148 3.26 -11.70 -13.12
N TYR A 149 3.57 -12.18 -14.33
CA TYR A 149 4.75 -11.73 -15.07
C TYR A 149 4.66 -10.27 -15.50
N ALA A 150 3.48 -9.81 -15.93
CA ALA A 150 3.30 -8.41 -16.28
C ALA A 150 3.38 -7.48 -15.06
N ASN A 151 2.83 -7.88 -13.92
CA ASN A 151 2.99 -7.13 -12.66
C ASN A 151 4.47 -7.04 -12.27
N ALA A 152 5.22 -8.14 -12.37
CA ALA A 152 6.65 -8.15 -12.09
C ALA A 152 7.44 -7.25 -13.08
N ALA A 153 7.06 -7.21 -14.36
CA ALA A 153 7.67 -6.29 -15.33
C ALA A 153 7.36 -4.81 -15.02
N ILE A 154 6.15 -4.52 -14.54
CA ILE A 154 5.72 -3.18 -14.13
C ILE A 154 6.48 -2.73 -12.87
N ASP A 155 6.65 -3.63 -11.91
CA ASP A 155 7.33 -3.36 -10.64
C ASP A 155 8.86 -3.44 -10.73
N ALA A 156 9.43 -3.85 -11.88
CA ALA A 156 10.88 -4.01 -12.03
C ALA A 156 11.65 -2.69 -11.91
N ASP A 157 12.65 -2.68 -11.02
CA ASP A 157 13.48 -1.53 -10.68
C ASP A 157 14.48 -1.14 -11.78
N ASN A 158 14.77 -2.06 -12.71
CA ASN A 158 15.73 -1.85 -13.78
C ASN A 158 15.27 -2.44 -15.12
N LYS A 159 15.94 -2.02 -16.19
CA LYS A 159 15.57 -2.37 -17.57
C LYS A 159 15.80 -3.85 -17.90
N GLU A 160 16.83 -4.47 -17.32
CA GLU A 160 17.19 -5.86 -17.57
C GLU A 160 16.14 -6.81 -16.97
N GLU A 161 15.79 -6.59 -15.71
CA GLU A 161 14.74 -7.34 -15.02
C GLU A 161 13.39 -7.17 -15.73
N ARG A 162 13.03 -5.94 -16.12
CA ARG A 162 11.83 -5.68 -16.91
C ARG A 162 11.82 -6.48 -18.21
N ALA A 163 12.94 -6.52 -18.92
CA ALA A 163 13.06 -7.29 -20.16
C ALA A 163 12.92 -8.80 -19.94
N ASN A 164 13.49 -9.33 -18.85
CA ASN A 164 13.34 -10.73 -18.47
C ASN A 164 11.87 -11.10 -18.20
N TRP A 165 11.19 -10.33 -17.35
CA TRP A 165 9.76 -10.54 -17.06
C TRP A 165 8.89 -10.40 -18.30
N LYS A 166 9.18 -9.41 -19.16
CA LYS A 166 8.50 -9.27 -20.45
C LYS A 166 8.72 -10.51 -21.34
N SER A 167 9.94 -11.04 -21.41
CA SER A 167 10.21 -12.25 -22.19
C SER A 167 9.41 -13.46 -21.69
N ARG A 168 9.25 -13.60 -20.37
CA ARG A 168 8.43 -14.67 -19.78
C ARG A 168 6.95 -14.48 -20.09
N PHE A 169 6.46 -13.24 -19.99
CA PHE A 169 5.09 -12.89 -20.41
C PHE A 169 4.86 -13.26 -21.87
N ASP A 170 5.73 -12.82 -22.78
CA ASP A 170 5.61 -13.08 -24.22
C ASP A 170 5.63 -14.59 -24.53
N ALA A 171 6.45 -15.36 -23.81
CA ALA A 171 6.54 -16.82 -23.97
C ALA A 171 5.26 -17.54 -23.51
N GLU A 172 4.69 -17.16 -22.37
CA GLU A 172 3.39 -17.69 -21.93
C GLU A 172 2.24 -17.23 -22.82
N PHE A 173 2.26 -15.98 -23.27
CA PHE A 173 1.16 -15.40 -24.05
C PHE A 173 0.98 -16.13 -25.38
N LYS A 174 2.07 -16.63 -25.99
CA LYS A 174 2.00 -17.47 -27.19
C LYS A 174 1.22 -18.77 -27.00
N LYS A 175 1.13 -19.30 -25.76
CA LYS A 175 0.40 -20.55 -25.51
C LYS A 175 -1.10 -20.40 -25.73
N ILE A 176 -1.63 -19.17 -25.69
CA ILE A 176 -3.04 -18.85 -25.97
C ILE A 176 -3.49 -19.43 -27.31
N ASP A 177 -2.64 -19.41 -28.34
CA ASP A 177 -3.01 -19.87 -29.69
C ASP A 177 -3.27 -21.38 -29.76
N SER A 178 -2.68 -22.16 -28.88
CA SER A 178 -2.82 -23.62 -28.83
C SER A 178 -3.73 -24.12 -27.70
N MET A 179 -4.34 -23.21 -26.94
CA MET A 179 -4.98 -23.54 -25.67
C MET A 179 -6.44 -23.97 -25.82
N LYS A 180 -6.91 -24.80 -24.89
CA LYS A 180 -8.33 -25.10 -24.65
C LYS A 180 -8.62 -24.88 -23.17
N CYS A 181 -9.76 -24.24 -22.88
CA CYS A 181 -10.19 -23.93 -21.52
C CYS A 181 -11.20 -24.94 -20.94
N SER A 182 -11.53 -25.96 -21.73
CA SER A 182 -12.42 -27.09 -21.36
C SER A 182 -11.73 -28.07 -20.43
#